data_AF-A0ABC9TGP0-F1
#
_entry.id   AF-A0ABC9TGP0-F1
#
_cell.length_a   1.000
_cell.length_b   1.000
_cell.length_c   1.000
_cell.angle_alpha   90.00
_cell.angle_beta   90.00
_cell.angle_gamma   90.00
#
_symmetry.space_group_name_H-M   'P 1'
#
loop_
_entity.id
_entity.type
_entity.pdbx_description
1 polymer ?
#
loop_
_entity_poly.entity_id
_entity_poly.type
_entity_poly.pdbx_seq_one_letter_code
_entity_poly.pdbx_strand_id
1 'polypeptide(L)'
;MIVGRFRLGMRTLKTAIAVMLCILLFQFFHRGSPMIACLAAVFSLRQDLNTSLSFGKSRIIGNTLGGFLALLYVLAQDYFPNQHLVELLLLPLLVIIVIVVSDGINNNAGIISATATLLMISLSIPQSDSFQYAMERVLDTFIGTFIAIGLNVFLQPKPAEEAHEISEDLAELEKKEKELEALRQQVQARIDAEENTDDKANK
;
A
#
# COMPACT_ATOMS: atom_id res chain seq x y z
N MET A 1 21.17 -12.72 -5.28
CA MET A 1 22.32 -13.01 -4.38
C MET A 1 21.78 -13.49 -3.03
N ILE A 2 22.17 -14.67 -2.57
CA ILE A 2 21.70 -15.25 -1.30
C ILE A 2 22.82 -15.11 -0.27
N VAL A 3 22.55 -14.42 0.84
CA VAL A 3 23.46 -14.30 1.99
C VAL A 3 22.80 -15.02 3.17
N GLY A 4 23.17 -16.29 3.35
CA GLY A 4 22.52 -17.17 4.34
C GLY A 4 21.04 -17.33 4.05
N ARG A 5 20.18 -16.90 4.98
CA ARG A 5 18.71 -16.94 4.84
C ARG A 5 18.13 -15.72 4.09
N PHE A 6 18.94 -14.68 3.85
CA PHE A 6 18.50 -13.43 3.23
C PHE A 6 18.72 -13.46 1.72
N ARG A 7 17.71 -12.99 0.98
CA ARG A 7 17.74 -12.95 -0.49
C ARG A 7 17.67 -11.50 -0.96
N LEU A 8 18.68 -11.10 -1.72
CA LEU A 8 18.69 -9.86 -2.49
C LEU A 8 18.25 -10.18 -3.91
N GLY A 9 16.96 -9.97 -4.17
CA GLY A 9 16.34 -10.08 -5.49
C GLY A 9 16.36 -8.75 -6.25
N MET A 10 16.09 -8.82 -7.56
CA MET A 10 16.13 -7.67 -8.45
C MET A 10 15.19 -6.53 -8.00
N ARG A 11 13.98 -6.87 -7.53
CA ARG A 11 13.03 -5.90 -6.97
C ARG A 11 13.62 -5.09 -5.82
N THR A 12 14.38 -5.72 -4.92
CA THR A 12 15.01 -5.03 -3.78
C THR A 12 16.05 -4.03 -4.25
N LEU A 13 16.87 -4.41 -5.25
CA LEU A 13 17.86 -3.51 -5.85
C LEU A 13 17.19 -2.32 -6.55
N LYS A 14 16.17 -2.55 -7.39
CA LYS A 14 15.39 -1.49 -8.04
C LYS A 14 14.81 -0.52 -7.02
N THR A 15 14.30 -1.04 -5.91
CA THR A 15 13.73 -0.23 -4.82
C THR A 15 14.78 0.69 -4.20
N ALA A 16 15.98 0.17 -3.91
CA ALA A 16 17.08 0.98 -3.38
C ALA A 16 17.51 2.08 -4.37
N ILE A 17 17.61 1.74 -5.66
CA ILE A 17 17.93 2.71 -6.72
C ILE A 17 16.82 3.76 -6.83
N ALA A 18 15.55 3.37 -6.73
CA ALA A 18 14.41 4.30 -6.78
C ALA A 18 14.46 5.32 -5.65
N VAL A 19 14.75 4.87 -4.42
CA VAL A 19 14.93 5.74 -3.26
C VAL A 19 16.14 6.67 -3.47
N MET A 20 17.27 6.15 -3.95
CA MET A 20 18.45 6.96 -4.26
C MET A 20 18.12 8.06 -5.29
N LEU A 21 17.40 7.74 -6.36
CA LEU A 21 17.00 8.71 -7.38
C LEU A 21 16.02 9.76 -6.82
N CYS A 22 15.08 9.37 -5.95
CA CYS A 22 14.21 10.33 -5.27
C CYS A 22 15.03 11.30 -4.41
N ILE A 23 15.97 10.81 -3.62
CA ILE A 23 16.84 11.65 -2.77
C ILE A 23 17.67 12.61 -3.63
N LEU A 24 18.33 12.10 -4.67
CA LEU A 24 19.14 12.90 -5.57
C LEU A 24 18.32 14.00 -6.26
N LEU A 25 17.11 13.68 -6.73
CA LEU A 25 16.21 14.65 -7.34
C LEU A 25 15.85 15.76 -6.35
N PHE A 26 15.46 15.41 -5.12
CA PHE A 26 15.06 16.40 -4.12
C PHE A 26 16.22 17.28 -3.66
N GLN A 27 17.43 16.72 -3.53
CA GLN A 27 18.63 17.49 -3.25
C GLN A 27 18.98 18.45 -4.39
N PHE A 28 18.92 17.98 -5.64
CA PHE A 28 19.24 18.79 -6.82
C PHE A 28 18.27 19.98 -6.98
N PHE A 29 16.98 19.75 -6.79
CA PHE A 29 15.95 20.79 -6.90
C PHE A 29 15.70 21.57 -5.60
N HIS A 30 16.43 21.29 -4.52
CA HIS A 30 16.24 21.91 -3.20
C HIS A 30 14.78 21.84 -2.70
N ARG A 31 14.10 20.71 -2.97
CA ARG A 31 12.64 20.52 -2.75
C ARG A 31 12.27 20.20 -1.29
N GLY A 32 13.25 20.07 -0.40
CA GLY A 32 13.01 19.67 0.99
C GLY A 32 13.05 18.16 1.17
N SER A 33 12.17 17.62 2.03
CA SER A 33 12.23 16.20 2.45
C SER A 33 11.78 15.23 1.35
N PRO A 34 12.60 14.25 0.94
CA PRO A 34 12.23 13.25 -0.08
C PRO A 34 11.36 12.10 0.46
N MET A 35 10.98 12.12 1.75
CA MET A 35 10.35 10.98 2.42
C MET A 35 9.12 10.47 1.66
N ILE A 36 8.25 11.37 1.21
CA ILE A 36 6.99 11.00 0.56
C ILE A 36 7.23 10.37 -0.81
N ALA A 37 8.11 10.97 -1.61
CA ALA A 37 8.51 10.42 -2.90
C ALA A 37 9.18 9.04 -2.74
N CYS A 38 10.05 8.87 -1.74
CA CYS A 38 10.68 7.58 -1.45
C CYS A 38 9.64 6.51 -1.09
N LEU A 39 8.71 6.82 -0.18
CA LEU A 39 7.63 5.89 0.17
C LEU A 39 6.73 5.55 -1.02
N ALA A 40 6.46 6.55 -1.88
CA ALA A 40 5.72 6.32 -3.10
C ALA A 40 6.45 5.41 -4.08
N ALA A 41 7.76 5.61 -4.27
CA ALA A 41 8.56 4.73 -5.10
C ALA A 41 8.54 3.29 -4.57
N VAL A 42 8.81 3.08 -3.27
CA VAL A 42 8.84 1.76 -2.64
C VAL A 42 7.49 1.06 -2.75
N PHE A 43 6.39 1.77 -2.52
CA PHE A 43 5.06 1.15 -2.55
C PHE A 43 4.51 0.99 -3.97
N SER A 44 5.00 1.73 -4.96
CA SER A 44 4.62 1.54 -6.36
C SER A 44 5.42 0.42 -7.05
N LEU A 45 6.64 0.13 -6.61
CA LEU A 45 7.50 -0.87 -7.25
C LEU A 45 7.03 -2.30 -6.96
N ARG A 46 6.70 -3.05 -8.01
CA ARG A 46 6.28 -4.47 -7.98
C ARG A 46 7.16 -5.30 -8.91
N GLN A 47 6.99 -6.62 -8.91
CA GLN A 47 7.66 -7.51 -9.86
C GLN A 47 7.25 -7.14 -11.30
N ASP A 48 5.94 -7.07 -11.56
CA ASP A 48 5.43 -6.74 -12.89
C ASP A 48 5.18 -5.25 -13.09
N LEU A 49 5.34 -4.81 -14.35
CA LEU A 49 5.08 -3.43 -14.74
C LEU A 49 3.60 -3.05 -14.60
N ASN A 50 2.69 -3.91 -15.07
CA ASN A 50 1.24 -3.66 -15.01
C ASN A 50 0.77 -3.51 -13.55
N THR A 51 1.27 -4.38 -12.67
CA THR A 51 1.00 -4.31 -11.24
C THR A 51 1.59 -3.03 -10.64
N SER A 52 2.80 -2.62 -11.05
CA SER A 52 3.40 -1.36 -10.60
C SER A 52 2.59 -0.13 -11.04
N LEU A 53 2.09 -0.12 -12.27
CA LEU A 53 1.22 0.93 -12.81
C LEU A 53 -0.10 1.01 -12.06
N SER A 54 -0.75 -0.14 -11.86
CA SER A 54 -2.01 -0.23 -11.11
C SER A 54 -1.85 0.31 -9.69
N PHE A 55 -0.85 -0.18 -8.95
CA PHE A 55 -0.56 0.30 -7.59
C PHE A 55 -0.15 1.78 -7.55
N GLY A 56 0.63 2.25 -8.53
CA GLY A 56 0.99 3.65 -8.68
C GLY A 56 -0.23 4.55 -8.82
N LYS A 57 -1.13 4.20 -9.74
CA LYS A 57 -2.41 4.92 -9.94
C LYS A 57 -3.25 4.90 -8.67
N SER A 58 -3.39 3.74 -8.03
CA SER A 58 -4.14 3.60 -6.77
C SER A 58 -3.63 4.52 -5.67
N ARG A 59 -2.30 4.66 -5.60
CA ARG A 59 -1.64 5.50 -4.62
C ARG A 59 -1.87 6.99 -4.89
N ILE A 60 -1.76 7.43 -6.14
CA ILE A 60 -2.03 8.82 -6.52
C ILE A 60 -3.48 9.20 -6.18
N ILE A 61 -4.45 8.36 -6.55
CA ILE A 61 -5.87 8.57 -6.25
C ILE A 61 -6.08 8.59 -4.73
N GLY A 62 -5.47 7.65 -4.00
CA GLY A 62 -5.58 7.56 -2.55
C GLY A 62 -5.04 8.79 -1.83
N ASN A 63 -3.82 9.24 -2.13
CA ASN A 63 -3.25 10.45 -1.51
C ASN A 63 -4.06 11.70 -1.88
N THR A 64 -4.62 11.78 -3.09
CA THR A 64 -5.47 12.90 -3.52
C THR A 64 -6.76 12.94 -2.69
N LEU A 65 -7.44 11.80 -2.53
CA LEU A 65 -8.66 11.70 -1.73
C LEU A 65 -8.39 12.00 -0.25
N GLY A 66 -7.34 11.39 0.31
CA GLY A 66 -6.95 11.61 1.71
C GLY A 66 -6.56 13.06 1.99
N GLY A 67 -5.78 13.67 1.08
CA GLY A 67 -5.40 15.08 1.17
C GLY A 67 -6.60 16.01 1.07
N PHE A 68 -7.50 15.78 0.12
CA PHE A 68 -8.73 16.55 -0.01
C PHE A 68 -9.59 16.51 1.26
N LEU A 69 -9.83 15.31 1.81
CA LEU A 69 -10.62 15.16 3.04
C LEU A 69 -9.89 15.74 4.27
N ALA A 70 -8.55 15.72 4.30
CA ALA A 70 -7.79 16.39 5.34
C ALA A 70 -7.99 17.91 5.31
N LEU A 71 -8.06 18.51 4.12
CA LEU A 71 -8.35 19.94 3.99
C LEU A 71 -9.77 20.27 4.45
N LEU A 72 -10.76 19.41 4.19
CA LEU A 72 -12.10 19.57 4.75
C LEU A 72 -12.10 19.48 6.28
N TYR A 73 -11.29 18.57 6.85
CA TYR A 73 -11.10 18.49 8.29
C TYR A 73 -10.50 19.77 8.88
N VAL A 74 -9.44 20.30 8.26
CA VAL A 74 -8.80 21.57 8.67
C VAL A 74 -9.81 22.71 8.64
N LEU A 75 -10.56 22.84 7.56
CA LEU A 75 -11.61 23.86 7.46
C LEU A 75 -12.65 23.70 8.57
N ALA A 76 -13.10 22.47 8.88
CA ALA A 76 -14.02 22.26 9.99
C ALA A 76 -13.39 22.68 11.34
N GLN A 77 -12.10 22.42 11.57
CA GLN A 77 -11.41 22.85 12.79
C GLN A 77 -11.34 24.37 12.95
N ASP A 78 -11.30 25.12 11.84
CA ASP A 78 -11.32 26.59 11.87
C ASP A 78 -12.72 27.16 12.14
N TYR A 79 -13.78 26.48 11.68
CA TYR A 79 -15.16 26.96 11.85
C TYR A 79 -15.80 26.58 13.18
N PHE A 80 -15.40 25.47 13.80
CA PHE A 80 -16.01 24.98 15.04
C PHE A 80 -15.15 25.34 16.27
N PRO A 81 -15.74 25.95 17.31
CA PRO A 81 -14.98 26.40 18.49
C PRO A 81 -14.46 25.25 19.36
N ASN A 82 -15.07 24.05 19.29
CA ASN A 82 -14.64 22.90 20.06
C ASN A 82 -13.87 21.91 19.18
N GLN A 83 -12.57 22.20 19.03
CA GLN A 83 -11.69 21.43 18.15
C GLN A 83 -11.54 19.96 18.55
N HIS A 84 -11.65 19.67 19.86
CA HIS A 84 -11.63 18.31 20.36
C HIS A 84 -12.85 17.48 19.92
N LEU A 85 -14.04 18.09 19.82
CA LEU A 85 -15.22 17.37 19.33
C LEU A 85 -15.13 17.11 17.83
N VAL A 86 -14.57 18.04 17.05
CA VAL A 86 -14.30 17.82 15.63
C VAL A 86 -13.32 16.67 15.46
N GLU A 87 -12.22 16.66 16.20
CA GLU A 87 -11.27 15.55 16.15
C GLU A 87 -11.89 14.22 16.58
N LEU A 88 -12.66 14.19 17.67
CA LEU A 88 -13.25 12.96 18.21
C LEU A 88 -14.34 12.37 17.31
N LEU A 89 -15.13 13.21 16.64
CA LEU A 89 -16.32 12.77 15.90
C LEU A 89 -16.14 12.84 14.38
N LEU A 90 -15.61 13.95 13.86
CA LEU A 90 -15.49 14.16 12.41
C LEU A 90 -14.34 13.33 11.83
N LEU A 91 -13.19 13.25 12.50
CA LEU A 91 -12.03 12.53 11.93
C LEU A 91 -12.33 11.03 11.70
N PRO A 92 -12.91 10.27 12.66
CA PRO A 92 -13.32 8.90 12.39
C PRO A 92 -14.38 8.78 11.29
N LEU A 93 -15.32 9.73 11.21
CA LEU A 93 -16.30 9.78 10.12
C LEU A 93 -15.63 9.96 8.75
N LEU A 94 -14.63 10.83 8.65
CA LEU A 94 -13.86 11.03 7.43
C LEU A 94 -13.06 9.77 7.05
N VAL A 95 -12.55 9.01 8.03
CA VAL A 95 -11.92 7.70 7.76
C VAL A 95 -12.93 6.72 7.15
N ILE A 96 -14.17 6.65 7.67
CA ILE A 96 -15.23 5.84 7.08
C ILE A 96 -15.49 6.28 5.63
N ILE A 97 -15.58 7.58 5.39
CA ILE A 97 -15.79 8.14 4.05
C ILE A 97 -14.63 7.76 3.12
N VAL A 98 -13.37 7.86 3.56
CA VAL A 98 -12.20 7.41 2.79
C VAL A 98 -12.37 5.96 2.35
N ILE A 99 -12.75 5.07 3.27
CA ILE A 99 -12.87 3.63 2.99
C ILE A 99 -14.00 3.38 2.00
N VAL A 100 -15.20 3.90 2.27
CA VAL A 100 -16.39 3.67 1.43
C VAL A 100 -16.21 4.26 0.03
N VAL A 101 -15.67 5.47 -0.08
CA VAL A 101 -15.42 6.10 -1.39
C VAL A 101 -14.35 5.33 -2.16
N SER A 102 -13.25 4.94 -1.49
CA SER A 102 -12.19 4.18 -2.14
C SER A 102 -12.67 2.81 -2.63
N ASP A 103 -13.48 2.12 -1.84
CA ASP A 103 -14.09 0.84 -2.23
C ASP A 103 -15.09 1.03 -3.37
N GLY A 104 -15.95 2.05 -3.31
CA GLY A 104 -16.92 2.35 -4.36
C GLY A 104 -16.32 2.70 -5.72
N ILE A 105 -15.08 3.20 -5.75
CA ILE A 105 -14.32 3.43 -7.00
C ILE A 105 -13.36 2.28 -7.35
N ASN A 106 -13.46 1.15 -6.65
CA ASN A 106 -12.59 -0.04 -6.79
C ASN A 106 -11.09 0.27 -6.59
N ASN A 107 -10.77 1.20 -5.69
CA ASN A 107 -9.41 1.61 -5.36
C ASN A 107 -8.96 1.07 -3.99
N ASN A 108 -9.22 -0.21 -3.72
CA ASN A 108 -9.02 -0.82 -2.41
C ASN A 108 -7.53 -0.80 -2.01
N ALA A 109 -6.62 -0.98 -2.97
CA ALA A 109 -5.18 -0.85 -2.77
C ALA A 109 -4.72 0.57 -2.33
N GLY A 110 -5.54 1.58 -2.61
CA GLY A 110 -5.29 2.98 -2.25
C GLY A 110 -5.75 3.37 -0.85
N ILE A 111 -6.60 2.57 -0.19
CA ILE A 111 -7.22 2.89 1.12
C ILE A 111 -6.15 3.25 2.14
N ILE A 112 -5.18 2.37 2.38
CA ILE A 112 -4.10 2.61 3.37
C ILE A 112 -3.39 3.95 3.10
N SER A 113 -3.12 4.26 1.82
CA SER A 113 -2.46 5.50 1.45
C SER A 113 -3.35 6.73 1.68
N ALA A 114 -4.64 6.62 1.40
CA ALA A 114 -5.61 7.68 1.63
C ALA A 114 -5.78 7.97 3.12
N THR A 115 -6.02 6.93 3.93
CA THR A 115 -6.20 7.07 5.37
C THR A 115 -4.94 7.59 6.06
N ALA A 116 -3.76 7.09 5.68
CA ALA A 116 -2.50 7.60 6.21
C ALA A 116 -2.28 9.08 5.87
N THR A 117 -2.68 9.52 4.68
CA THR A 117 -2.59 10.93 4.28
C THR A 117 -3.54 11.80 5.09
N LEU A 118 -4.80 11.37 5.21
CA LEU A 118 -5.80 12.05 6.03
C LEU A 118 -5.29 12.23 7.45
N LEU A 119 -4.94 11.13 8.13
CA LEU A 119 -4.53 11.15 9.53
C LEU A 119 -3.24 11.92 9.76
N MET A 120 -2.24 11.77 8.88
CA MET A 120 -0.97 12.51 9.01
C MET A 120 -1.19 14.02 8.92
N ILE A 121 -1.97 14.47 7.94
CA ILE A 121 -2.23 15.91 7.77
C ILE A 121 -3.09 16.43 8.93
N SER A 122 -4.16 15.72 9.27
CA SER A 122 -5.09 16.12 10.33
C SER A 122 -4.45 16.15 11.73
N LEU A 123 -3.51 15.25 12.04
CA LEU A 123 -2.99 15.07 13.40
C LEU A 123 -1.55 15.54 13.60
N SER A 124 -0.78 15.80 12.53
CA SER A 124 0.66 16.09 12.64
C SER A 124 1.10 17.36 11.93
N ILE A 125 0.26 17.95 11.08
CA ILE A 125 0.60 19.15 10.34
C ILE A 125 -0.15 20.35 10.93
N PRO A 126 0.54 21.48 11.23
CA PRO A 126 -0.13 22.70 11.65
C PRO A 126 -1.17 23.17 10.62
N GLN A 127 -2.30 23.68 11.08
CA GLN A 127 -3.41 24.07 10.20
C GLN A 127 -3.01 25.10 9.13
N SER A 128 -2.09 26.02 9.46
CA SER A 128 -1.56 27.02 8.51
C SER A 128 -0.86 26.42 7.31
N ASP A 129 -0.28 25.22 7.46
CA ASP A 129 0.62 24.61 6.48
C ASP A 129 -0.08 23.46 5.74
N SER A 130 -1.21 22.98 6.25
CA SER A 130 -1.94 21.80 5.75
C SER A 130 -2.30 21.87 4.27
N PHE A 131 -2.68 23.04 3.75
CA PHE A 131 -2.96 23.20 2.31
C PHE A 131 -1.73 22.95 1.45
N GLN A 132 -0.62 23.64 1.76
CA GLN A 132 0.62 23.49 1.03
C GLN A 132 1.14 22.05 1.14
N TYR A 133 1.12 21.49 2.35
CA TYR A 133 1.57 20.13 2.58
C TYR A 133 0.71 19.10 1.82
N ALA A 134 -0.61 19.26 1.75
CA ALA A 134 -1.48 18.37 0.97
C ALA A 134 -1.13 18.38 -0.53
N MET A 135 -0.83 19.55 -1.10
CA MET A 135 -0.41 19.68 -2.49
C MET A 135 0.97 19.05 -2.72
N GLU A 136 1.93 19.32 -1.84
CA GLU A 136 3.26 18.72 -1.87
C GLU A 136 3.17 17.19 -1.76
N ARG A 137 2.30 16.66 -0.89
CA ARG A 137 2.07 15.23 -0.70
C ARG A 137 1.64 14.54 -1.99
N VAL A 138 0.70 15.14 -2.73
CA VAL A 138 0.21 14.62 -4.00
C VAL A 138 1.34 14.65 -5.04
N LEU A 139 2.00 15.80 -5.20
CA LEU A 139 3.11 15.98 -6.15
C LEU A 139 4.27 15.02 -5.89
N ASP A 140 4.69 14.88 -4.64
CA ASP A 140 5.78 14.00 -4.25
C ASP A 140 5.42 12.53 -4.48
N THR A 141 4.15 12.17 -4.27
CA THR A 141 3.63 10.84 -4.61
C THR A 141 3.75 10.58 -6.10
N PHE A 142 3.37 11.55 -6.95
CA PHE A 142 3.58 11.45 -8.40
C PHE A 142 5.05 11.23 -8.74
N ILE A 143 5.96 12.06 -8.21
CA ILE A 143 7.41 11.97 -8.48
C ILE A 143 7.93 10.56 -8.14
N GLY A 144 7.65 10.07 -6.93
CA GLY A 144 8.08 8.75 -6.50
C GLY A 144 7.51 7.62 -7.35
N THR A 145 6.21 7.68 -7.66
CA THR A 145 5.53 6.70 -8.51
C THR A 145 6.11 6.68 -9.94
N PHE A 146 6.39 7.83 -10.53
CA PHE A 146 7.01 7.90 -11.87
C PHE A 146 8.43 7.34 -11.88
N ILE A 147 9.25 7.65 -10.88
CA ILE A 147 10.59 7.07 -10.75
C ILE A 147 10.51 5.55 -10.65
N ALA A 148 9.59 5.03 -9.84
CA ALA A 148 9.41 3.58 -9.69
C ALA A 148 8.95 2.90 -10.99
N ILE A 149 7.98 3.48 -11.70
CA ILE A 149 7.52 2.95 -13.00
C ILE A 149 8.66 3.00 -14.00
N GLY A 150 9.38 4.12 -14.11
CA GLY A 150 10.52 4.27 -15.01
C GLY A 150 11.58 3.21 -14.76
N LEU A 151 12.00 3.03 -13.50
CA LEU A 151 12.95 1.98 -13.15
C LEU A 151 12.43 0.58 -13.46
N ASN A 152 11.14 0.32 -13.27
CA ASN A 152 10.60 -1.01 -13.56
C ASN A 152 10.57 -1.29 -15.07
N VAL A 153 10.41 -0.26 -15.90
CA VAL A 153 10.55 -0.36 -17.37
C VAL A 153 11.99 -0.61 -17.78
N PHE A 154 12.96 0.13 -17.23
CA PHE A 154 14.36 0.08 -17.69
C PHE A 154 15.15 -1.12 -17.16
N LEU A 155 14.84 -1.62 -15.96
CA LEU A 155 15.61 -2.69 -15.32
C LEU A 155 14.87 -4.03 -15.38
N GLN A 156 14.53 -4.54 -16.55
CA GLN A 156 13.85 -5.85 -16.62
C GLN A 156 14.78 -7.00 -16.17
N PRO A 157 14.25 -8.02 -15.47
CA PRO A 157 15.03 -9.19 -15.12
C PRO A 157 15.51 -9.89 -16.40
N LYS A 158 16.71 -10.48 -16.34
CA LYS A 158 17.22 -11.26 -17.48
C LYS A 158 16.47 -12.60 -17.55
N PRO A 159 16.37 -13.24 -18.74
CA PRO A 159 15.65 -14.51 -18.89
C PRO A 159 16.09 -15.63 -17.93
N ALA A 160 17.38 -15.65 -17.55
CA ALA A 160 17.91 -16.62 -16.60
C ALA A 160 17.48 -16.34 -15.14
N GLU A 161 17.34 -15.07 -14.75
CA GLU A 161 16.80 -14.70 -13.44
C GLU A 161 15.29 -14.97 -13.38
N GLU A 162 14.56 -14.68 -14.45
CA GLU A 162 13.12 -14.94 -14.55
C GLU A 162 12.82 -16.44 -14.46
N ALA A 163 13.57 -17.30 -15.17
CA ALA A 163 13.42 -18.75 -15.07
C ALA A 163 13.69 -19.27 -13.64
N HIS A 164 14.66 -18.68 -12.93
CA HIS A 164 14.93 -19.01 -11.54
C HIS A 164 13.78 -18.57 -10.63
N GLU A 165 13.27 -17.34 -10.76
CA GLU A 165 12.12 -16.84 -10.01
C GLU A 165 10.88 -17.73 -10.21
N ILE A 166 10.57 -18.10 -11.45
CA ILE A 166 9.46 -19.02 -11.77
C ILE A 166 9.64 -20.39 -11.11
N SER A 167 10.86 -20.95 -11.13
CA SER A 167 11.13 -22.25 -10.50
C SER A 167 10.93 -22.22 -8.98
N GLU A 168 11.20 -21.08 -8.35
CA GLU A 168 10.99 -20.89 -6.92
C GLU A 168 9.52 -20.68 -6.58
N ASP A 169 8.80 -19.87 -7.37
CA ASP A 169 7.36 -19.67 -7.23
C ASP A 169 6.60 -21.00 -7.38
N LEU A 170 7.01 -21.85 -8.32
CA LEU A 170 6.47 -23.22 -8.48
C LEU A 170 6.69 -24.07 -7.22
N ALA A 171 7.90 -24.07 -6.65
CA ALA A 171 8.18 -24.83 -5.43
C ALA A 171 7.37 -24.32 -4.21
N GLU A 172 7.12 -23.00 -4.13
CA GLU A 172 6.25 -22.44 -3.08
C GLU A 172 4.78 -22.84 -3.29
N LEU A 173 4.29 -22.83 -4.52
CA LEU A 173 2.93 -23.25 -4.85
C LEU A 173 2.69 -24.73 -4.52
N GLU A 174 3.62 -25.62 -4.86
CA GLU A 174 3.54 -27.05 -4.51
C GLU A 174 3.47 -27.25 -2.99
N LYS A 175 4.20 -26.44 -2.22
CA LYS A 175 4.13 -26.48 -0.76
C LYS A 175 2.75 -26.05 -0.24
N LYS A 176 2.20 -24.95 -0.78
CA LYS A 176 0.86 -24.45 -0.42
C LYS A 176 -0.23 -25.44 -0.80
N GLU A 177 -0.10 -26.13 -1.93
CA GLU A 177 -1.05 -27.16 -2.36
C GLU A 177 -1.10 -28.31 -1.35
N LYS A 178 0.05 -28.82 -0.89
CA LYS A 178 0.12 -29.86 0.16
C LYS A 178 -0.48 -29.40 1.49
N GLU A 179 -0.21 -28.16 1.89
CA GLU A 179 -0.82 -27.58 3.10
C GLU A 179 -2.35 -27.49 2.97
N LEU A 180 -2.85 -27.09 1.80
CA LEU A 180 -4.28 -26.99 1.51
C LEU A 180 -4.95 -28.37 1.48
N GLU A 181 -4.31 -29.38 0.91
CA GLU A 181 -4.79 -30.77 0.92
C GLU A 181 -4.91 -31.30 2.35
N ALA A 182 -3.90 -31.07 3.19
CA ALA A 182 -3.94 -31.46 4.60
C ALA A 182 -5.09 -30.77 5.35
N LEU A 183 -5.31 -29.48 5.11
CA LEU A 183 -6.42 -28.73 5.70
C LEU A 183 -7.77 -29.28 5.22
N ARG A 184 -7.90 -29.60 3.93
CA ARG A 184 -9.12 -30.18 3.35
C ARG A 184 -9.45 -31.54 3.98
N GLN A 185 -8.45 -32.39 4.19
CA GLN A 185 -8.62 -33.68 4.87
C GLN A 185 -9.08 -33.50 6.32
N GLN A 186 -8.53 -32.52 7.05
CA GLN A 186 -8.97 -32.22 8.41
C GLN A 186 -10.42 -31.73 8.48
N VAL A 187 -10.83 -30.85 7.56
CA VAL A 187 -12.21 -30.36 7.49
C VAL A 187 -13.17 -31.51 7.16
N GLN A 188 -12.84 -32.37 6.21
CA GLN A 188 -13.68 -33.53 5.87
C GLN A 188 -13.81 -34.49 7.06
N ALA A 189 -12.71 -34.80 7.75
CA ALA A 189 -12.75 -35.65 8.93
C ALA A 189 -13.60 -35.07 10.08
N ARG A 190 -13.67 -33.73 10.21
CA ARG A 190 -14.58 -33.07 11.16
C ARG A 190 -16.04 -33.23 10.77
N ILE A 191 -16.37 -33.04 9.50
CA ILE A 191 -17.74 -33.23 8.99
C ILE A 191 -18.19 -34.67 9.24
N ASP A 192 -17.36 -35.65 8.86
CA ASP A 192 -17.67 -37.08 9.06
C ASP A 192 -17.81 -37.43 10.55
N ALA A 193 -17.06 -36.77 11.44
CA ALA A 193 -17.19 -36.97 12.89
C ALA A 193 -18.48 -36.34 13.46
N GLU A 194 -18.88 -35.17 12.99
CA GLU A 194 -20.15 -34.51 13.37
C GLU A 194 -21.36 -35.33 12.91
N GLU A 195 -21.39 -35.79 11.66
CA GLU A 195 -22.46 -36.65 11.13
C GLU A 195 -22.60 -37.95 11.94
N ASN A 196 -21.48 -38.60 12.29
CA ASN A 196 -21.50 -39.81 13.13
C ASN A 196 -21.93 -39.57 14.58
N THR A 197 -21.90 -38.33 15.05
CA THR A 197 -22.30 -37.97 16.42
C THR A 197 -23.81 -37.70 16.48
N ASP A 198 -24.36 -37.02 15.47
CA ASP A 198 -25.81 -36.78 15.34
C ASP A 198 -26.59 -38.09 15.11
N ASP A 199 -26.04 -39.02 14.33
CA ASP A 199 -26.67 -40.32 14.05
C ASP A 199 -26.70 -41.26 15.27
N LYS A 200 -25.81 -41.02 16.25
CA LYS A 200 -25.80 -41.72 17.55
C LYS A 200 -26.68 -41.06 18.61
N ALA A 201 -26.96 -39.76 18.49
CA ALA A 201 -27.85 -39.04 19.41
C ALA A 201 -29.34 -39.26 19.09
N ASN A 202 -29.66 -39.66 17.86
CA ASN A 202 -31.02 -39.94 17.37
C ASN A 202 -31.44 -41.43 17.46
N LYS A 203 -30.65 -42.30 18.10
CA LYS A 203 -30.99 -43.70 18.42
C LYS A 203 -31.08 -43.90 19.93
#